data_AF-A0A7S3ARX7-F1
#
_entry.id   AF-A0A7S3ARX7-F1
#
_cell.length_a   1.000
_cell.length_b   1.000
_cell.length_c   1.000
_cell.angle_alpha   90.00
_cell.angle_beta   90.00
_cell.angle_gamma   90.00
#
_symmetry.space_group_name_H-M   'P 1'
#
loop_
_entity.id
_entity.type
_entity.pdbx_description
1 polymer ?
#
loop_
_entity_poly.entity_id
_entity_poly.type
_entity_poly.pdbx_seq_one_letter_code
_entity_poly.pdbx_strand_id
1 'polypeptide(L)'
;AALTFHMYALGNGPTLKPADLAASFLSPAALDKAGEGVRELASAMGAGGPPLWAGETAAANDGGQSGLTDTFVDSFWYLDQMGLHAASGAVSLFLRQTLLSHGGYPLVEIPEGAAEAVDPLGPLGPLGPDAAADASAQH
;
A
#
# COMPACT_ATOMS: atom_id res chain seq x y z
N ALA A 1 10.36 -18.09 2.38
CA ALA A 1 10.41 -16.76 1.75
C ALA A 1 9.04 -16.45 1.16
N ALA A 2 8.61 -15.19 1.18
CA ALA A 2 7.38 -14.72 0.56
C ALA A 2 7.73 -13.86 -0.65
N LEU A 3 6.82 -13.78 -1.63
CA LEU A 3 6.92 -12.79 -2.70
C LEU A 3 6.07 -11.58 -2.31
N THR A 4 6.69 -10.40 -2.26
CA THR A 4 5.99 -9.15 -2.01
C THR A 4 5.61 -8.48 -3.32
N PHE A 5 4.42 -7.90 -3.38
CA PHE A 5 3.97 -7.07 -4.50
C PHE A 5 3.30 -5.80 -3.98
N HIS A 6 3.29 -4.76 -4.82
CA HIS A 6 2.61 -3.50 -4.54
C HIS A 6 1.35 -3.40 -5.40
N MET A 7 0.30 -2.76 -4.92
CA MET A 7 -0.93 -2.60 -5.69
C MET A 7 -1.66 -1.30 -5.39
N TYR A 8 -1.96 -0.57 -6.48
CA TYR A 8 -2.65 0.71 -6.49
C TYR A 8 -3.82 0.66 -7.49
N ALA A 9 -4.95 0.10 -7.06
CA ALA A 9 -6.03 -0.34 -7.97
C ALA A 9 -6.69 0.79 -8.78
N LEU A 10 -6.72 2.01 -8.23
CA LEU A 10 -7.33 3.20 -8.85
C LEU A 10 -6.31 4.10 -9.57
N GLY A 11 -5.03 3.71 -9.61
CA GLY A 11 -4.01 4.38 -10.41
C GLY A 11 -3.41 5.62 -9.74
N ASN A 12 -3.37 6.74 -10.48
CA ASN A 12 -2.65 7.95 -10.07
C ASN A 12 -3.48 8.86 -9.16
N GLY A 13 -3.05 9.04 -7.91
CA GLY A 13 -3.74 9.82 -6.87
C GLY A 13 -4.16 11.21 -7.35
N PRO A 14 -3.22 12.09 -7.70
CA PRO A 14 -3.47 13.43 -8.26
C PRO A 14 -4.46 13.53 -9.44
N THR A 15 -4.80 12.42 -10.10
CA THR A 15 -5.76 12.41 -11.22
C THR A 15 -7.19 12.06 -10.81
N LEU A 16 -7.39 11.57 -9.59
CA LEU A 16 -8.71 11.23 -9.05
C LEU A 16 -9.55 12.48 -8.84
N LYS A 17 -10.84 12.40 -9.16
CA LYS A 17 -11.77 13.53 -9.06
C LYS A 17 -13.06 13.10 -8.36
N PRO A 18 -13.65 13.96 -7.49
CA PRO A 18 -14.95 13.69 -6.89
C PRO A 18 -16.08 13.50 -7.90
N ALA A 19 -15.96 14.06 -9.11
CA ALA A 19 -16.95 13.86 -10.18
C ALA A 19 -16.93 12.43 -10.76
N ASP A 20 -15.84 11.67 -10.58
CA ASP A 20 -15.58 10.41 -11.26
C ASP A 20 -15.73 9.19 -10.33
N LEU A 21 -16.45 9.32 -9.21
CA LEU A 21 -16.63 8.23 -8.23
C LEU A 21 -17.28 6.98 -8.85
N ALA A 22 -18.26 7.18 -9.74
CA ALA A 22 -18.94 6.08 -10.44
C ALA A 22 -18.02 5.29 -11.39
N ALA A 23 -16.88 5.86 -11.77
CA ALA A 23 -15.86 5.20 -12.59
C ALA A 23 -14.66 4.70 -11.76
N SER A 24 -14.62 4.99 -10.44
CA SER A 24 -13.51 4.68 -9.54
C SER A 24 -14.00 3.94 -8.28
N PHE A 25 -14.08 4.59 -7.12
CA PHE A 25 -14.40 3.98 -5.83
C PHE A 25 -15.77 3.29 -5.76
N LEU A 26 -16.70 3.64 -6.65
CA LEU A 26 -18.04 3.06 -6.71
C LEU A 26 -18.25 2.17 -7.96
N SER A 27 -17.17 1.88 -8.70
CA SER A 27 -17.20 1.04 -9.89
C SER A 27 -16.73 -0.37 -9.56
N PRO A 28 -17.60 -1.41 -9.63
CA PRO A 28 -17.17 -2.80 -9.46
C PRO A 28 -16.01 -3.15 -10.41
N ALA A 29 -16.11 -2.73 -11.67
CA ALA A 29 -15.07 -2.99 -12.66
C ALA A 29 -13.71 -2.30 -12.36
N ALA A 30 -13.71 -1.19 -11.62
CA ALA A 30 -12.46 -0.58 -11.16
C ALA A 30 -11.86 -1.35 -9.97
N LEU A 31 -12.71 -1.80 -9.04
CA LEU A 31 -12.31 -2.51 -7.82
C LEU A 31 -11.86 -3.96 -8.10
N ASP A 32 -12.57 -4.67 -8.99
CA ASP A 32 -12.29 -6.07 -9.37
C ASP A 32 -10.88 -6.29 -9.93
N LYS A 33 -10.25 -5.25 -10.48
CA LYS A 33 -8.87 -5.26 -11.00
C LYS A 33 -7.87 -5.79 -9.98
N ALA A 34 -8.10 -5.49 -8.69
CA ALA A 34 -7.19 -5.95 -7.65
C ALA A 34 -7.25 -7.47 -7.46
N GLY A 35 -8.42 -8.07 -7.62
CA GLY A 35 -8.61 -9.51 -7.65
C GLY A 35 -8.01 -10.15 -8.92
N GLU A 36 -8.14 -9.48 -10.07
CA GLU A 36 -7.53 -9.93 -11.34
C GLU A 36 -6.01 -10.02 -11.22
N GLY A 37 -5.36 -8.95 -10.75
CA GLY A 37 -3.90 -8.92 -10.59
C GLY A 37 -3.37 -10.01 -9.66
N VAL A 38 -4.05 -10.29 -8.55
CA VAL A 38 -3.66 -11.38 -7.65
C VAL A 38 -3.85 -12.76 -8.29
N ARG A 39 -4.93 -12.97 -9.05
CA ARG A 39 -5.14 -14.24 -9.77
C ARG A 39 -4.05 -14.48 -10.81
N GLU A 40 -3.66 -13.45 -11.55
CA GLU A 40 -2.55 -13.53 -12.51
C GLU A 40 -1.23 -13.84 -11.80
N LEU A 41 -0.92 -13.14 -10.70
CA LEU A 41 0.29 -13.38 -9.92
C LEU A 41 0.34 -14.79 -9.33
N ALA A 42 -0.77 -15.27 -8.76
CA ALA A 42 -0.88 -16.63 -8.24
C ALA A 42 -0.71 -17.68 -9.35
N SER A 43 -1.30 -17.44 -10.53
CA SER A 43 -1.14 -18.32 -11.69
C SER A 43 0.31 -18.36 -12.17
N ALA A 44 1.01 -17.21 -12.19
CA ALA A 44 2.41 -17.13 -12.59
C ALA A 44 3.35 -17.87 -11.62
N MET A 45 3.03 -17.87 -10.32
CA MET A 45 3.79 -18.62 -9.31
C MET A 45 3.55 -20.14 -9.38
N GLY A 46 2.42 -20.57 -9.92
CA GLY A 46 2.06 -21.97 -10.04
C GLY A 46 1.78 -22.65 -8.69
N ALA A 47 1.39 -23.92 -8.76
CA ALA A 47 1.12 -24.72 -7.57
C ALA A 47 2.40 -24.93 -6.74
N GLY A 48 2.34 -24.62 -5.44
CA GLY A 48 3.50 -24.72 -4.54
C GLY A 48 4.43 -23.51 -4.57
N GLY A 49 4.04 -22.42 -5.25
CA GLY A 49 4.72 -21.14 -5.16
C GLY A 49 4.76 -20.56 -3.74
N PRO A 50 5.62 -19.56 -3.47
CA PRO A 50 5.69 -18.89 -2.18
C PRO A 50 4.37 -18.16 -1.87
N PRO A 51 4.05 -17.93 -0.59
CA PRO A 51 2.92 -17.09 -0.23
C PRO A 51 3.10 -15.68 -0.81
N LEU A 52 2.00 -15.07 -1.23
CA LEU A 52 1.99 -13.70 -1.73
C LEU A 52 1.70 -12.73 -0.58
N TRP A 53 2.50 -11.68 -0.47
CA TRP A 53 2.31 -10.60 0.48
C TRP A 53 2.03 -9.31 -0.31
N ALA A 54 0.86 -8.72 -0.12
CA ALA A 54 0.59 -7.37 -0.59
C ALA A 54 1.37 -6.42 0.33
N GLY A 55 2.62 -6.16 -0.02
CA GLY A 55 3.63 -5.50 0.83
C GLY A 55 3.43 -3.99 0.94
N GLU A 56 2.68 -3.41 0.02
CA GLU A 56 2.30 -2.00 0.01
C GLU A 56 1.03 -1.85 -0.83
N THR A 57 -0.03 -1.32 -0.23
CA THR A 57 -1.32 -1.14 -0.91
C THR A 57 -1.98 0.16 -0.52
N ALA A 58 -2.50 0.89 -1.51
CA ALA A 58 -3.39 2.04 -1.31
C ALA A 58 -4.37 2.08 -2.49
N ALA A 59 -5.46 2.85 -2.38
CA ALA A 59 -6.37 3.03 -3.51
C ALA A 59 -5.63 3.58 -4.73
N ALA A 60 -4.76 4.56 -4.52
CA ALA A 60 -3.97 5.21 -5.56
C ALA A 60 -2.57 5.57 -5.07
N ASN A 61 -1.62 5.67 -5.99
CA ASN A 61 -0.22 6.02 -5.69
C ASN A 61 -0.05 7.53 -5.49
N ASP A 62 1.21 8.00 -5.43
CA ASP A 62 1.58 9.42 -5.38
C ASP A 62 0.93 10.20 -4.22
N GLY A 63 0.85 9.57 -3.04
CA GLY A 63 0.27 10.17 -1.83
C GLY A 63 -1.26 10.16 -1.77
N GLY A 64 -1.92 9.57 -2.79
CA GLY A 64 -3.37 9.57 -2.90
C GLY A 64 -3.92 10.92 -3.36
N GLN A 65 -5.19 11.17 -3.05
CA GLN A 65 -5.92 12.38 -3.36
C GLN A 65 -6.71 12.84 -2.14
N SER A 66 -6.26 13.92 -1.50
CA SER A 66 -6.98 14.53 -0.38
C SER A 66 -8.41 14.92 -0.77
N GLY A 67 -9.33 14.68 0.15
CA GLY A 67 -10.78 14.75 -0.06
C GLY A 67 -11.38 13.52 -0.75
N LEU A 68 -10.59 12.49 -1.05
CA LEU A 68 -11.04 11.20 -1.59
C LEU A 68 -10.44 10.03 -0.82
N THR A 69 -9.13 9.79 -0.95
CA THR A 69 -8.45 8.61 -0.36
C THR A 69 -8.24 8.70 1.15
N ASP A 70 -8.60 9.83 1.75
CA ASP A 70 -8.62 10.14 3.19
C ASP A 70 -10.05 10.26 3.74
N THR A 71 -11.05 9.88 2.95
CA THR A 71 -12.48 9.96 3.33
C THR A 71 -13.12 8.58 3.36
N PHE A 72 -14.39 8.53 3.80
CA PHE A 72 -15.17 7.29 3.84
C PHE A 72 -15.23 6.55 2.49
N VAL A 73 -15.16 7.27 1.36
CA VAL A 73 -15.24 6.63 0.03
C VAL A 73 -14.06 5.69 -0.23
N ASP A 74 -12.91 5.90 0.41
CA ASP A 74 -11.75 5.02 0.33
C ASP A 74 -12.01 3.63 0.94
N SER A 75 -12.96 3.53 1.88
CA SER A 75 -13.31 2.26 2.53
C SER A 75 -13.88 1.22 1.56
N PHE A 76 -14.51 1.65 0.47
CA PHE A 76 -15.00 0.75 -0.58
C PHE A 76 -13.83 0.01 -1.23
N TRP A 77 -12.79 0.74 -1.62
CA TRP A 77 -11.56 0.12 -2.12
C TRP A 77 -10.89 -0.75 -1.05
N TYR A 78 -10.74 -0.21 0.16
CA TYR A 78 -9.95 -0.89 1.19
C TYR A 78 -10.55 -2.26 1.57
N LEU A 79 -11.86 -2.30 1.82
CA LEU A 79 -12.55 -3.55 2.17
C LEU A 79 -12.66 -4.50 0.98
N ASP A 80 -12.91 -3.99 -0.23
CA ASP A 80 -13.04 -4.82 -1.43
C ASP A 80 -11.71 -5.50 -1.79
N GLN A 81 -10.61 -4.73 -1.91
CA GLN A 81 -9.31 -5.30 -2.25
C GLN A 81 -8.83 -6.28 -1.17
N MET A 82 -8.99 -5.94 0.12
CA MET A 82 -8.64 -6.84 1.22
C MET A 82 -9.48 -8.13 1.15
N GLY A 83 -10.78 -8.02 0.87
CA GLY A 83 -11.68 -9.15 0.69
C GLY A 83 -11.31 -10.04 -0.49
N LEU A 84 -11.04 -9.45 -1.66
CA LEU A 84 -10.60 -10.17 -2.87
C LEU A 84 -9.26 -10.88 -2.66
N HIS A 85 -8.32 -10.22 -1.97
CA HIS A 85 -7.02 -10.82 -1.62
C HIS A 85 -7.21 -12.01 -0.69
N ALA A 86 -8.02 -11.87 0.37
CA ALA A 86 -8.33 -12.98 1.28
C ALA A 86 -9.05 -14.14 0.56
N ALA A 87 -10.03 -13.82 -0.28
CA ALA A 87 -10.82 -14.81 -1.04
C ALA A 87 -9.99 -15.57 -2.08
N SER A 88 -8.89 -14.98 -2.57
CA SER A 88 -7.98 -15.67 -3.50
C SER A 88 -7.29 -16.90 -2.90
N GLY A 89 -7.14 -16.94 -1.57
CA GLY A 89 -6.35 -17.95 -0.86
C GLY A 89 -4.83 -17.88 -1.09
N ALA A 90 -4.35 -17.01 -2.00
CA ALA A 90 -2.94 -16.87 -2.34
C ALA A 90 -2.24 -15.77 -1.53
N VAL A 91 -2.98 -14.72 -1.15
CA VAL A 91 -2.45 -13.57 -0.39
C VAL A 91 -2.58 -13.82 1.11
N SER A 92 -1.46 -13.81 1.81
CA SER A 92 -1.39 -14.10 3.26
C SER A 92 -1.12 -12.86 4.13
N LEU A 93 -0.77 -11.73 3.51
CA LEU A 93 -0.49 -10.47 4.21
C LEU A 93 -0.99 -9.29 3.36
N PHE A 94 -1.60 -8.31 4.03
CA PHE A 94 -2.09 -7.07 3.44
C PHE A 94 -1.52 -5.88 4.23
N LEU A 95 -0.61 -5.12 3.63
CA LEU A 95 -0.02 -3.92 4.23
C LEU A 95 -0.60 -2.67 3.57
N ARG A 96 -1.33 -1.88 4.37
CA ARG A 96 -1.95 -0.61 3.96
C ARG A 96 -0.92 0.52 4.07
N GLN A 97 -0.67 1.18 2.95
CA GLN A 97 0.06 2.44 2.86
C GLN A 97 -0.92 3.58 3.15
N THR A 98 -0.76 4.40 4.19
CA THR A 98 0.17 4.25 5.32
C THR A 98 -0.57 4.39 6.66
N LEU A 99 0.03 3.92 7.76
CA LEU A 99 -0.59 4.00 9.08
C LEU A 99 -0.64 5.45 9.60
N LEU A 100 0.51 6.13 9.59
CA LEU A 100 0.71 7.47 10.16
C LEU A 100 1.51 8.33 9.17
N SER A 101 0.93 9.42 8.69
CA SER A 101 1.60 10.41 7.84
C SER A 101 0.72 11.66 7.72
N HIS A 102 1.20 12.66 7.00
CA HIS A 102 0.36 13.66 6.35
C HIS A 102 0.03 13.22 4.90
N GLY A 103 -0.96 13.85 4.28
CA GLY A 103 -1.30 13.63 2.87
C GLY A 103 -2.64 12.92 2.65
N GLY A 104 -2.82 12.36 1.46
CA GLY A 104 -4.14 11.96 0.97
C GLY A 104 -4.61 10.58 1.36
N TYR A 105 -3.80 9.68 1.93
CA TYR A 105 -4.23 8.32 2.26
C TYR A 105 -3.81 7.72 3.63
N PRO A 106 -3.26 8.47 4.61
CA PRO A 106 -2.91 7.87 5.90
C PRO A 106 -4.17 7.41 6.64
N LEU A 107 -4.08 6.30 7.38
CA LEU A 107 -5.15 5.88 8.28
C LEU A 107 -5.32 6.83 9.46
N VAL A 108 -4.20 7.42 9.92
CA VAL A 108 -4.17 8.44 10.96
C VAL A 108 -3.34 9.61 10.46
N GLU A 109 -4.02 10.74 10.24
CA GLU A 109 -3.37 11.99 9.87
C GLU A 109 -2.57 12.55 11.06
N ILE A 110 -1.34 12.97 10.78
CA ILE A 110 -0.49 13.72 11.71
C ILE A 110 -0.05 15.03 11.06
N PRO A 111 0.29 16.07 11.85
CA PRO A 111 0.83 17.31 11.31
C PRO A 111 2.09 17.07 10.47
N GLU A 112 2.26 17.86 9.41
CA GLU A 112 3.49 17.86 8.63
C GLU A 112 4.70 18.15 9.53
N GLY A 113 5.77 17.36 9.39
CA GLY A 113 6.96 17.42 10.25
C GLY A 113 6.85 16.69 11.59
N ALA A 114 5.68 16.14 11.97
CA ALA A 114 5.53 15.39 13.23
C ALA A 114 6.27 14.04 13.24
N ALA A 115 6.46 13.41 12.07
CA ALA A 115 7.20 12.15 11.95
C ALA A 115 8.73 12.35 12.13
N GLU A 116 9.27 13.52 11.75
CA GLU A 116 10.68 13.86 11.94
C GLU A 116 11.00 14.30 13.38
N ALA A 117 9.97 14.75 14.12
CA ALA A 117 10.10 15.18 15.50
C ALA A 117 10.25 14.01 16.50
N VAL A 118 10.07 12.77 16.05
CA VAL A 118 10.22 11.56 16.86
C VAL A 118 11.42 10.79 16.32
N ASP A 119 12.57 10.91 16.98
CA ASP A 119 13.68 9.99 16.79
C ASP A 119 13.26 8.59 17.29
N PRO A 120 13.02 7.60 16.41
CA PRO A 120 12.54 6.29 16.84
C PRO A 120 13.62 5.47 17.56
N LEU A 121 14.88 5.93 17.57
CA LEU A 121 16.02 5.24 18.17
C LEU A 121 16.59 5.97 19.40
N GLY A 122 16.15 7.20 19.67
CA GLY A 122 16.85 8.09 20.60
C GLY A 122 18.29 8.37 20.13
N PRO A 123 19.06 9.23 20.84
CA PRO A 123 20.45 9.45 20.47
C PRO A 123 21.19 8.12 20.51
N LEU A 124 21.44 7.56 19.33
CA LEU A 124 22.29 6.39 19.17
C LEU A 124 23.65 6.78 19.74
N GLY A 125 23.98 6.22 20.91
CA GLY A 125 25.35 6.25 21.42
C GLY A 125 26.31 5.77 20.33
N PRO A 126 27.58 6.21 20.36
CA PRO A 126 28.49 6.05 19.23
C PRO A 126 28.49 4.61 18.71
N LEU A 127 28.17 4.47 17.43
CA LEU A 127 28.19 3.19 16.74
C LEU A 127 29.60 2.59 16.89
N GLY A 128 29.66 1.39 17.47
CA GLY A 128 30.89 0.61 17.52
C GLY A 128 31.44 0.35 16.11
N PRO A 129 32.72 0.00 15.99
CA PRO A 129 33.48 0.01 14.73
C PRO A 129 32.96 -0.91 13.60
N ASP A 130 31.90 -1.69 13.82
CA ASP A 130 31.43 -2.73 12.90
C ASP A 130 30.26 -2.32 11.99
N ALA A 131 29.73 -1.09 12.10
CA ALA A 131 28.55 -0.66 11.33
C ALA A 131 28.82 -0.20 9.87
N ALA A 132 30.09 -0.18 9.42
CA ALA A 132 30.46 0.43 8.13
C ALA A 132 30.50 -0.55 6.93
N ALA A 133 29.94 -1.75 7.04
CA ALA A 133 30.19 -2.81 6.05
C ALA A 133 29.10 -3.03 4.97
N ASP A 134 27.93 -2.38 5.01
CA ASP A 134 26.81 -2.80 4.13
C ASP A 134 26.11 -1.68 3.34
N ALA A 135 26.86 -0.63 2.96
CA ALA A 135 26.32 0.49 2.19
C ALA A 135 26.97 0.67 0.80
N SER A 136 27.32 -0.43 0.11
CA SER A 136 27.81 -0.35 -1.27
C SER A 136 27.30 -1.49 -2.16
N ALA A 137 26.03 -1.42 -2.57
CA ALA A 137 25.54 -2.16 -3.74
C ALA A 137 24.16 -1.67 -4.23
N GLN A 138 24.03 -0.41 -4.64
CA GLN A 138 22.97 0.01 -5.57
C GLN A 138 23.55 1.05 -6.55
N HIS A 139 23.86 0.56 -7.77
CA HIS A 139 24.09 1.34 -8.98
C HIS A 139 23.08 0.85 -10.02
#